data_AF-A0A965D8E5-F1
#
_entry.id   AF-A0A965D8E5-F1
#
_cell.length_a   1.000
_cell.length_b   1.000
_cell.length_c   1.000
_cell.angle_alpha   90.00
_cell.angle_beta   90.00
_cell.angle_gamma   90.00
#
_symmetry.space_group_name_H-M   'P 1'
#
loop_
_entity.id
_entity.type
_entity.pdbx_description
1 polymer ?
#
loop_
_entity_poly.entity_id
_entity_poly.type
_entity_poly.pdbx_seq_one_letter_code
_entity_poly.pdbx_strand_id
1 'polypeptide(L)'
;QGRARVLYALARLLQKHSRLFAVLETLDNGKPIRESRDVDIPLAQRHFYYHAGMAALMETELPDRVPIGVCGQIIPWNFPLLMLAWKIAPALAMGNTVVLKPAEYTPLTALLFAEICGQAGVPKGVINIVTGDGRVGEMIVAHDGIDKIAFTGSTDVGRKIRAATAGSGKALTLELGGKSPFIVFDDADLDSAVEGVVDAIWFNQGQVCCAGSRLLVQEGVANQFYAKLRARMSKLRIGNPLDKSIDMGAIVDATQLDRIRGMVDACDIGEKHAFSGDLPNQGLFYPPTLITGLSTADTLMQDEIFGPVLVSMTFRTPSEAIALANNTRYGLAASIWSENINLALGIAPKIKAGVIWINGTNMFDAAAGFGGMRESGFGREGGWDGLYAYTEAKVPAKKIKPAVAKTVSNKDVLDIDRTAKLYIGGKQARPDGGYSKPIHDARGRLVGHMPIASRKDIRNAVEAAQAAAS
;
A
#
# COMPACT_ATOMS: atom_id res chain seq x y z
N GLN A 1 -5.56 -27.59 -12.47
CA GLN A 1 -4.24 -28.01 -13.04
C GLN A 1 -3.76 -27.22 -14.27
N GLY A 2 -4.60 -26.89 -15.27
CA GLY A 2 -4.14 -26.16 -16.47
C GLY A 2 -3.53 -24.78 -16.19
N ARG A 3 -4.14 -23.99 -15.28
CA ARG A 3 -3.65 -22.64 -14.89
C ARG A 3 -2.26 -22.66 -14.27
N ALA A 4 -1.98 -23.65 -13.42
CA ALA A 4 -0.67 -23.82 -12.77
C ALA A 4 0.46 -24.00 -13.80
N ARG A 5 0.22 -24.78 -14.87
CA ARG A 5 1.22 -24.99 -15.93
C ARG A 5 1.50 -23.71 -16.72
N VAL A 6 0.47 -22.92 -17.00
CA VAL A 6 0.62 -21.62 -17.70
C VAL A 6 1.39 -20.61 -16.83
N LEU A 7 1.05 -20.49 -15.55
CA LEU A 7 1.78 -19.61 -14.62
C LEU A 7 3.25 -20.02 -14.47
N TYR A 8 3.52 -21.33 -14.38
CA TYR A 8 4.88 -21.86 -14.39
C TYR A 8 5.62 -21.54 -15.71
N ALA A 9 4.95 -21.67 -16.86
CA ALA A 9 5.53 -21.33 -18.15
C ALA A 9 5.85 -19.82 -18.28
N LEU A 10 4.98 -18.95 -17.76
CA LEU A 10 5.24 -17.51 -17.67
C LEU A 10 6.48 -17.22 -16.83
N ALA A 11 6.60 -17.84 -15.64
CA ALA A 11 7.79 -17.71 -14.80
C ALA A 11 9.07 -18.15 -15.53
N ARG A 12 9.00 -19.26 -16.28
CA ARG A 12 10.12 -19.77 -17.08
C ARG A 12 10.51 -18.84 -18.22
N LEU A 13 9.55 -18.19 -18.86
CA LEU A 13 9.82 -17.23 -19.94
C LEU A 13 10.39 -15.92 -19.39
N LEU A 14 9.88 -15.43 -18.25
CA LEU A 14 10.49 -14.31 -17.53
C LEU A 14 11.94 -14.61 -17.15
N GLN A 15 12.23 -15.85 -16.73
CA GLN A 15 13.59 -16.28 -16.41
C GLN A 15 14.48 -16.37 -17.67
N LYS A 16 13.97 -17.00 -18.74
CA LYS A 16 14.67 -17.12 -20.03
C LYS A 16 15.03 -15.75 -20.62
N HIS A 17 14.10 -14.80 -20.54
CA HIS A 17 14.25 -13.45 -21.08
C HIS A 17 14.65 -12.42 -20.02
N SER A 18 15.16 -12.86 -18.87
CA SER A 18 15.44 -12.00 -17.71
C SER A 18 16.32 -10.79 -18.02
N ARG A 19 17.38 -10.98 -18.81
CA ARG A 19 18.26 -9.88 -19.26
C ARG A 19 17.51 -8.87 -20.13
N LEU A 20 16.63 -9.35 -21.03
CA LEU A 20 15.85 -8.46 -21.91
C LEU A 20 14.88 -7.62 -21.09
N PHE A 21 14.11 -8.26 -20.19
CA PHE A 21 13.21 -7.54 -19.29
C PHE A 21 13.96 -6.55 -18.42
N ALA A 22 15.12 -6.92 -17.85
CA ALA A 22 15.88 -6.02 -17.00
C ALA A 22 16.36 -4.77 -17.74
N VAL A 23 16.90 -4.93 -18.95
CA VAL A 23 17.34 -3.79 -19.78
C VAL A 23 16.17 -2.92 -20.20
N LEU A 24 15.06 -3.53 -20.59
CA LEU A 24 13.87 -2.79 -21.00
C LEU A 24 13.25 -2.01 -19.82
N GLU A 25 13.21 -2.60 -18.62
CA GLU A 25 12.75 -1.93 -17.40
C GLU A 25 13.64 -0.71 -17.09
N THR A 26 14.97 -0.86 -17.17
CA THR A 26 15.92 0.24 -16.98
C THR A 26 15.73 1.36 -18.00
N LEU A 27 15.54 1.01 -19.28
CA LEU A 27 15.35 1.99 -20.36
C LEU A 27 14.05 2.77 -20.21
N ASP A 28 12.98 2.11 -19.77
CA ASP A 28 11.64 2.68 -19.67
C ASP A 28 11.44 3.50 -18.38
N ASN A 29 12.01 3.04 -17.26
CA ASN A 29 11.80 3.65 -15.94
C ASN A 29 12.94 4.58 -15.47
N GLY A 30 14.19 4.31 -15.87
CA GLY A 30 15.36 5.07 -15.43
C GLY A 30 16.12 4.48 -14.23
N LYS A 31 15.60 3.41 -13.58
CA LYS A 31 16.29 2.71 -12.48
C LYS A 31 17.58 2.01 -12.90
N PRO A 32 18.57 1.86 -12.00
CA PRO A 32 19.80 1.13 -12.30
C PRO A 32 19.55 -0.32 -12.76
N ILE A 33 20.28 -0.76 -13.77
CA ILE A 33 20.20 -2.13 -14.31
C ILE A 33 20.48 -3.21 -13.27
N ARG A 34 21.28 -2.88 -12.24
CA ARG A 34 21.54 -3.76 -11.12
C ARG A 34 20.27 -4.06 -10.34
N GLU A 35 19.46 -3.03 -10.06
CA GLU A 35 18.17 -3.19 -9.39
C GLU A 35 17.20 -4.02 -10.22
N SER A 36 17.02 -3.68 -11.50
CA SER A 36 16.14 -4.45 -12.39
C SER A 36 16.55 -5.92 -12.42
N ARG A 37 17.84 -6.20 -12.59
CA ARG A 37 18.37 -7.57 -12.71
C ARG A 37 18.31 -8.37 -11.40
N ASP A 38 18.62 -7.74 -10.28
CA ASP A 38 18.86 -8.43 -9.01
C ASP A 38 17.62 -8.43 -8.10
N VAL A 39 16.64 -7.56 -8.36
CA VAL A 39 15.42 -7.41 -7.54
C VAL A 39 14.14 -7.58 -8.37
N ASP A 40 13.82 -6.64 -9.27
CA ASP A 40 12.52 -6.59 -9.96
C ASP A 40 12.21 -7.88 -10.72
N ILE A 41 13.14 -8.28 -11.59
CA ILE A 41 12.95 -9.42 -12.49
C ILE A 41 12.91 -10.75 -11.73
N PRO A 42 13.84 -11.04 -10.78
CA PRO A 42 13.75 -12.24 -9.95
C PRO A 42 12.49 -12.30 -9.09
N LEU A 43 12.06 -11.18 -8.50
CA LEU A 43 10.82 -11.16 -7.71
C LEU A 43 9.59 -11.38 -8.58
N ALA A 44 9.54 -10.81 -9.79
CA ALA A 44 8.45 -11.07 -10.74
C ALA A 44 8.39 -12.57 -11.10
N GLN A 45 9.52 -13.20 -11.41
CA GLN A 45 9.61 -14.65 -11.65
C GLN A 45 9.09 -15.45 -10.45
N ARG A 46 9.55 -15.10 -9.24
CA ARG A 46 9.16 -15.74 -7.99
C ARG A 46 7.65 -15.67 -7.76
N HIS A 47 7.00 -14.55 -8.09
CA HIS A 47 5.56 -14.40 -7.97
C HIS A 47 4.80 -15.37 -8.89
N PHE A 48 5.19 -15.49 -10.16
CA PHE A 48 4.55 -16.46 -11.05
C PHE A 48 4.82 -17.91 -10.62
N TYR A 49 6.04 -18.23 -10.17
CA TYR A 49 6.36 -19.57 -9.64
C TYR A 49 5.52 -19.95 -8.42
N TYR A 50 5.45 -19.05 -7.43
CA TYR A 50 4.69 -19.29 -6.20
C TYR A 50 3.19 -19.47 -6.50
N HIS A 51 2.62 -18.56 -7.29
CA HIS A 51 1.18 -18.58 -7.61
C HIS A 51 0.80 -19.74 -8.54
N ALA A 52 1.73 -20.31 -9.31
CA ALA A 52 1.51 -21.57 -10.02
C ALA A 52 1.14 -22.70 -9.05
N GLY A 53 1.83 -22.80 -7.91
CA GLY A 53 1.50 -23.75 -6.84
C GLY A 53 0.12 -23.47 -6.24
N MET A 54 -0.18 -22.20 -5.95
CA MET A 54 -1.49 -21.80 -5.42
C MET A 54 -2.64 -22.16 -6.36
N ALA A 55 -2.44 -22.02 -7.67
CA ALA A 55 -3.41 -22.43 -8.69
C ALA A 55 -3.66 -23.94 -8.72
N ALA A 56 -2.66 -24.75 -8.36
CA ALA A 56 -2.78 -26.20 -8.27
C ALA A 56 -3.53 -26.63 -7.00
N LEU A 57 -3.41 -25.86 -5.92
CA LEU A 57 -3.99 -26.15 -4.61
C LEU A 57 -5.40 -25.59 -4.40
N MET A 58 -5.86 -24.63 -5.23
CA MET A 58 -7.13 -23.93 -5.03
C MET A 58 -8.33 -24.87 -4.82
N GLU A 59 -8.45 -25.95 -5.60
CA GLU A 59 -9.60 -26.86 -5.52
C GLU A 59 -9.64 -27.66 -4.19
N THR A 60 -8.50 -27.99 -3.61
CA THR A 60 -8.40 -28.79 -2.37
C THR A 60 -8.35 -27.92 -1.12
N GLU A 61 -7.61 -26.82 -1.16
CA GLU A 61 -7.37 -25.96 0.00
C GLU A 61 -8.40 -24.83 0.14
N LEU A 62 -9.07 -24.47 -0.96
CA LEU A 62 -10.12 -23.43 -0.99
C LEU A 62 -11.41 -23.96 -1.65
N PRO A 63 -11.97 -25.10 -1.23
CA PRO A 63 -13.09 -25.76 -1.91
C PRO A 63 -14.40 -24.94 -1.91
N ASP A 64 -14.53 -24.03 -0.93
CA ASP A 64 -15.68 -23.14 -0.77
C ASP A 64 -15.49 -21.78 -1.47
N ARG A 65 -14.41 -21.62 -2.26
CA ARG A 65 -14.08 -20.40 -2.97
C ARG A 65 -14.18 -20.57 -4.49
N VAL A 66 -14.62 -19.52 -5.17
CA VAL A 66 -14.69 -19.45 -6.63
C VAL A 66 -14.03 -18.15 -7.13
N PRO A 67 -13.59 -18.08 -8.40
CA PRO A 67 -13.05 -16.84 -8.96
C PRO A 67 -14.08 -15.71 -8.89
N ILE A 68 -13.62 -14.47 -8.77
CA ILE A 68 -14.50 -13.29 -8.83
C ILE A 68 -14.98 -13.02 -10.26
N GLY A 69 -14.14 -13.26 -11.27
CA GLY A 69 -14.47 -13.03 -12.68
C GLY A 69 -13.41 -12.22 -13.40
N VAL A 70 -13.79 -11.07 -13.97
CA VAL A 70 -12.89 -10.16 -14.69
C VAL A 70 -12.29 -9.13 -13.74
N CYS A 71 -10.96 -9.04 -13.72
CA CYS A 71 -10.23 -8.09 -12.89
C CYS A 71 -9.67 -6.92 -13.72
N GLY A 72 -10.12 -5.70 -13.43
CA GLY A 72 -9.49 -4.46 -13.88
C GLY A 72 -8.30 -4.12 -12.99
N GLN A 73 -7.12 -3.96 -13.57
CA GLN A 73 -5.87 -3.81 -12.83
C GLN A 73 -5.12 -2.58 -13.32
N ILE A 74 -4.70 -1.71 -12.42
CA ILE A 74 -4.01 -0.47 -12.75
C ILE A 74 -2.79 -0.35 -11.83
N ILE A 75 -1.61 -0.18 -12.43
CA ILE A 75 -0.33 -0.23 -11.72
C ILE A 75 0.49 1.05 -11.93
N PRO A 76 1.36 1.41 -10.97
CA PRO A 76 2.21 2.59 -11.03
C PRO A 76 3.46 2.33 -11.88
N TRP A 77 4.27 3.38 -12.03
CA TRP A 77 5.45 3.40 -12.89
C TRP A 77 6.74 2.96 -12.23
N ASN A 78 6.78 2.81 -10.91
CA ASN A 78 8.04 2.66 -10.17
C ASN A 78 8.65 1.24 -10.23
N PHE A 79 7.81 0.21 -10.26
CA PHE A 79 8.24 -1.18 -10.44
C PHE A 79 7.35 -1.87 -11.49
N PRO A 80 7.40 -1.44 -12.76
CA PRO A 80 6.38 -1.80 -13.76
C PRO A 80 6.10 -3.30 -13.88
N LEU A 81 7.13 -4.13 -14.09
CA LEU A 81 6.96 -5.57 -14.27
C LEU A 81 6.63 -6.28 -12.96
N LEU A 82 7.24 -5.87 -11.85
CA LEU A 82 6.98 -6.48 -10.55
C LEU A 82 5.55 -6.19 -10.08
N MET A 83 5.05 -4.96 -10.27
CA MET A 83 3.67 -4.59 -10.01
C MET A 83 2.70 -5.36 -10.90
N LEU A 84 3.04 -5.56 -12.18
CA LEU A 84 2.28 -6.44 -13.06
C LEU A 84 2.22 -7.87 -12.50
N ALA A 85 3.34 -8.43 -12.04
CA ALA A 85 3.38 -9.76 -11.46
C ALA A 85 2.53 -9.88 -10.19
N TRP A 86 2.56 -8.87 -9.31
CA TRP A 86 1.73 -8.79 -8.10
C TRP A 86 0.23 -8.82 -8.40
N LYS A 87 -0.20 -8.27 -9.54
CA LYS A 87 -1.61 -8.23 -9.93
C LYS A 87 -2.04 -9.45 -10.74
N ILE A 88 -1.28 -9.84 -11.76
CA ILE A 88 -1.69 -10.89 -12.71
C ILE A 88 -1.54 -12.28 -12.08
N ALA A 89 -0.44 -12.56 -11.36
CA ALA A 89 -0.17 -13.89 -10.86
C ALA A 89 -1.26 -14.43 -9.91
N PRO A 90 -1.71 -13.71 -8.86
CA PRO A 90 -2.80 -14.18 -8.00
C PRO A 90 -4.15 -14.22 -8.73
N ALA A 91 -4.44 -13.27 -9.62
CA ALA A 91 -5.68 -13.25 -10.38
C ALA A 91 -5.86 -14.53 -11.20
N LEU A 92 -4.84 -14.88 -11.99
CA LEU A 92 -4.85 -16.09 -12.80
C LEU A 92 -4.82 -17.37 -11.94
N ALA A 93 -4.09 -17.37 -10.83
CA ALA A 93 -4.06 -18.52 -9.95
C ALA A 93 -5.46 -18.88 -9.45
N MET A 94 -6.22 -17.86 -9.05
CA MET A 94 -7.59 -17.98 -8.58
C MET A 94 -8.63 -18.11 -9.71
N GLY A 95 -8.20 -18.18 -10.97
CA GLY A 95 -9.08 -18.46 -12.11
C GLY A 95 -9.76 -17.25 -12.73
N ASN A 96 -9.30 -16.05 -12.41
CA ASN A 96 -9.80 -14.80 -13.00
C ASN A 96 -9.11 -14.49 -14.34
N THR A 97 -9.74 -13.64 -15.14
CA THR A 97 -9.12 -13.00 -16.30
C THR A 97 -8.80 -11.54 -15.97
N VAL A 98 -7.88 -10.92 -16.71
CA VAL A 98 -7.39 -9.58 -16.38
C VAL A 98 -7.45 -8.62 -17.57
N VAL A 99 -7.80 -7.36 -17.27
CA VAL A 99 -7.56 -6.18 -18.10
C VAL A 99 -6.63 -5.28 -17.31
N LEU A 100 -5.35 -5.22 -17.70
CA LEU A 100 -4.33 -4.45 -16.99
C LEU A 100 -3.89 -3.23 -17.80
N LYS A 101 -3.77 -2.09 -17.13
CA LYS A 101 -3.14 -0.87 -17.65
C LYS A 101 -1.83 -0.58 -16.90
N PRO A 102 -0.65 -0.63 -17.56
CA PRO A 102 0.57 -0.10 -16.98
C PRO A 102 0.51 1.42 -16.87
N ALA A 103 1.41 2.02 -16.08
CA ALA A 103 1.53 3.47 -16.04
C ALA A 103 1.91 4.05 -17.41
N GLU A 104 1.51 5.29 -17.66
CA GLU A 104 1.75 5.98 -18.94
C GLU A 104 3.24 6.14 -19.25
N TYR A 105 4.04 6.37 -18.21
CA TYR A 105 5.49 6.58 -18.34
C TYR A 105 6.29 5.30 -18.56
N THR A 106 5.72 4.13 -18.24
CA THR A 106 6.49 2.87 -18.24
C THR A 106 5.68 1.67 -18.79
N PRO A 107 5.29 1.68 -20.08
CA PRO A 107 4.46 0.63 -20.65
C PRO A 107 5.24 -0.59 -21.17
N LEU A 108 6.55 -0.48 -21.41
CA LEU A 108 7.26 -1.37 -22.33
C LEU A 108 7.40 -2.80 -21.83
N THR A 109 7.71 -3.02 -20.55
CA THR A 109 7.82 -4.39 -20.02
C THR A 109 6.48 -5.09 -19.88
N ALA A 110 5.38 -4.34 -19.68
CA ALA A 110 4.02 -4.90 -19.73
C ALA A 110 3.65 -5.33 -21.16
N LEU A 111 4.06 -4.58 -22.18
CA LEU A 111 3.89 -4.96 -23.58
C LEU A 111 4.74 -6.18 -23.96
N LEU A 112 6.00 -6.22 -23.53
CA LEU A 112 6.85 -7.40 -23.71
C LEU A 112 6.28 -8.64 -22.98
N PHE A 113 5.68 -8.45 -21.80
CA PHE A 113 4.98 -9.51 -21.10
C PHE A 113 3.79 -10.05 -21.94
N ALA A 114 3.06 -9.18 -22.62
CA ALA A 114 1.96 -9.59 -23.51
C ALA A 114 2.47 -10.45 -24.68
N GLU A 115 3.64 -10.15 -25.26
CA GLU A 115 4.23 -10.93 -26.35
C GLU A 115 4.57 -12.37 -25.94
N ILE A 116 5.05 -12.56 -24.70
CA ILE A 116 5.41 -13.90 -24.21
C ILE A 116 4.18 -14.73 -23.76
N CYS A 117 3.01 -14.11 -23.60
CA CYS A 117 1.80 -14.82 -23.16
C CYS A 117 1.40 -15.95 -24.13
N GLY A 118 1.50 -15.72 -25.44
CA GLY A 118 1.22 -16.76 -26.44
C GLY A 118 2.19 -17.94 -26.35
N GLN A 119 3.47 -17.66 -26.11
CA GLN A 119 4.50 -18.70 -25.93
C GLN A 119 4.29 -19.49 -24.63
N ALA A 120 3.76 -18.86 -23.59
CA ALA A 120 3.43 -19.50 -22.31
C ALA A 120 2.16 -20.37 -22.38
N GLY A 121 1.42 -20.34 -23.49
CA GLY A 121 0.15 -21.03 -23.64
C GLY A 121 -1.01 -20.35 -22.91
N VAL A 122 -0.94 -19.04 -22.66
CA VAL A 122 -2.06 -18.27 -22.11
C VAL A 122 -3.24 -18.34 -23.09
N PRO A 123 -4.43 -18.81 -22.68
CA PRO A 123 -5.59 -18.84 -23.57
C PRO A 123 -6.01 -17.42 -24.00
N LYS A 124 -6.55 -17.30 -25.22
CA LYS A 124 -7.01 -16.02 -25.78
C LYS A 124 -7.96 -15.30 -24.82
N GLY A 125 -7.69 -14.03 -24.54
CA GLY A 125 -8.52 -13.19 -23.68
C GLY A 125 -8.32 -13.35 -22.17
N VAL A 126 -7.48 -14.28 -21.70
CA VAL A 126 -7.21 -14.44 -20.25
C VAL A 126 -6.39 -13.26 -19.71
N ILE A 127 -5.44 -12.76 -20.48
CA ILE A 127 -4.65 -11.57 -20.17
C ILE A 127 -4.85 -10.56 -21.30
N ASN A 128 -5.23 -9.33 -20.93
CA ASN A 128 -5.41 -8.23 -21.85
C ASN A 128 -4.66 -7.02 -21.30
N ILE A 129 -3.72 -6.47 -22.08
CA ILE A 129 -2.94 -5.29 -21.72
C ILE A 129 -3.39 -4.14 -22.60
N VAL A 130 -3.79 -3.03 -21.99
CA VAL A 130 -4.17 -1.79 -22.68
C VAL A 130 -3.33 -0.63 -22.15
N THR A 131 -2.95 0.32 -23.00
CA THR A 131 -2.12 1.46 -22.64
C THR A 131 -2.88 2.78 -22.76
N GLY A 132 -2.39 3.81 -22.07
CA GLY A 132 -2.97 5.16 -22.08
C GLY A 132 -2.78 5.85 -20.75
N ASP A 133 -3.27 7.08 -20.65
CA ASP A 133 -3.18 7.93 -19.45
C ASP A 133 -4.20 7.51 -18.36
N GLY A 134 -4.43 8.42 -17.40
CA GLY A 134 -5.41 8.22 -16.33
C GLY A 134 -6.84 7.97 -16.82
N ARG A 135 -7.25 8.51 -17.97
CA ARG A 135 -8.61 8.36 -18.51
C ARG A 135 -8.91 6.92 -18.90
N VAL A 136 -7.92 6.21 -19.45
CA VAL A 136 -8.06 4.77 -19.72
C VAL A 136 -8.20 3.97 -18.42
N GLY A 137 -7.50 4.39 -17.36
CA GLY A 137 -7.68 3.83 -16.02
C GLY A 137 -9.11 4.04 -15.49
N GLU A 138 -9.65 5.24 -15.64
CA GLU A 138 -11.04 5.56 -15.26
C GLU A 138 -12.06 4.73 -16.06
N MET A 139 -11.82 4.51 -17.36
CA MET A 139 -12.65 3.65 -18.20
C MET A 139 -12.67 2.20 -17.69
N ILE A 140 -11.50 1.65 -17.28
CA ILE A 140 -11.44 0.32 -16.65
C ILE A 140 -12.24 0.30 -15.35
N VAL A 141 -12.08 1.31 -14.49
CA VAL A 141 -12.76 1.38 -13.19
C VAL A 141 -14.28 1.44 -13.33
N ALA A 142 -14.78 2.19 -14.31
CA ALA A 142 -16.21 2.40 -14.55
C ALA A 142 -16.88 1.28 -15.35
N HIS A 143 -16.13 0.32 -15.91
CA HIS A 143 -16.69 -0.68 -16.82
C HIS A 143 -17.60 -1.69 -16.09
N ASP A 144 -18.84 -1.87 -16.56
CA ASP A 144 -19.81 -2.75 -15.91
C ASP A 144 -19.40 -4.23 -15.93
N GLY A 145 -18.75 -4.69 -17.01
CA GLY A 145 -18.23 -6.05 -17.16
C GLY A 145 -16.96 -6.39 -16.36
N ILE A 146 -16.55 -5.55 -15.41
CA ILE A 146 -15.41 -5.82 -14.52
C ILE A 146 -15.89 -6.08 -13.10
N ASP A 147 -15.53 -7.21 -12.52
CA ASP A 147 -16.02 -7.67 -11.22
C ASP A 147 -15.12 -7.22 -10.06
N LYS A 148 -13.83 -6.98 -10.35
CA LYS A 148 -12.83 -6.54 -9.37
C LYS A 148 -11.97 -5.41 -9.91
N ILE A 149 -11.69 -4.41 -9.06
CA ILE A 149 -10.63 -3.43 -9.27
C ILE A 149 -9.49 -3.69 -8.30
N ALA A 150 -8.27 -3.76 -8.83
CA ALA A 150 -7.02 -3.78 -8.06
C ALA A 150 -6.13 -2.63 -8.52
N PHE A 151 -5.89 -1.66 -7.64
CA PHE A 151 -5.14 -0.45 -7.97
C PHE A 151 -3.96 -0.28 -7.02
N THR A 152 -2.81 0.09 -7.60
CA THR A 152 -1.67 0.61 -6.85
C THR A 152 -1.32 2.00 -7.38
N GLY A 153 -1.14 2.97 -6.49
CA GLY A 153 -0.79 4.34 -6.87
C GLY A 153 -1.07 5.36 -5.76
N SER A 154 -1.34 6.61 -6.12
CA SER A 154 -1.52 7.67 -5.12
C SER A 154 -2.82 7.54 -4.34
N THR A 155 -2.80 8.00 -3.09
CA THR A 155 -3.99 7.96 -2.22
C THR A 155 -5.16 8.76 -2.78
N ASP A 156 -4.90 9.89 -3.45
CA ASP A 156 -5.96 10.71 -4.04
C ASP A 156 -6.67 10.02 -5.19
N VAL A 157 -5.93 9.30 -6.04
CA VAL A 157 -6.55 8.46 -7.08
C VAL A 157 -7.30 7.29 -6.44
N GLY A 158 -6.76 6.67 -5.40
CA GLY A 158 -7.45 5.62 -4.64
C GLY A 158 -8.81 6.08 -4.08
N ARG A 159 -8.89 7.31 -3.55
CA ARG A 159 -10.16 7.92 -3.11
C ARG A 159 -11.15 8.09 -4.25
N LYS A 160 -10.70 8.57 -5.42
CA LYS A 160 -11.55 8.71 -6.62
C LYS A 160 -12.07 7.36 -7.09
N ILE A 161 -11.23 6.33 -7.13
CA ILE A 161 -11.64 4.96 -7.50
C ILE A 161 -12.66 4.42 -6.51
N ARG A 162 -12.45 4.62 -5.20
CA ARG A 162 -13.42 4.18 -4.19
C ARG A 162 -14.78 4.86 -4.36
N ALA A 163 -14.81 6.14 -4.70
CA ALA A 163 -16.04 6.88 -4.96
C ALA A 163 -16.73 6.35 -6.24
N ALA A 164 -15.98 6.16 -7.33
CA ALA A 164 -16.52 5.69 -8.61
C ALA A 164 -17.08 4.26 -8.55
N THR A 165 -16.54 3.42 -7.67
CA THR A 165 -16.98 2.02 -7.52
C THR A 165 -18.08 1.83 -6.47
N ALA A 166 -18.46 2.87 -5.73
CA ALA A 166 -19.45 2.77 -4.67
C ALA A 166 -20.83 2.34 -5.22
N GLY A 167 -21.40 1.27 -4.66
CA GLY A 167 -22.71 0.74 -5.06
C GLY A 167 -22.69 -0.23 -6.24
N SER A 168 -21.56 -0.37 -6.95
CA SER A 168 -21.43 -1.26 -8.11
C SER A 168 -21.38 -2.76 -7.77
N GLY A 169 -21.07 -3.10 -6.51
CA GLY A 169 -20.84 -4.47 -6.08
C GLY A 169 -19.44 -5.02 -6.40
N LYS A 170 -18.60 -4.25 -7.11
CA LYS A 170 -17.24 -4.68 -7.46
C LYS A 170 -16.37 -4.90 -6.22
N ALA A 171 -15.57 -5.97 -6.24
CA ALA A 171 -14.50 -6.13 -5.27
C ALA A 171 -13.41 -5.06 -5.49
N LEU A 172 -12.79 -4.59 -4.42
CA LEU A 172 -11.80 -3.50 -4.49
C LEU A 172 -10.61 -3.79 -3.59
N THR A 173 -9.41 -3.66 -4.12
CA THR A 173 -8.16 -3.59 -3.34
C THR A 173 -7.36 -2.36 -3.77
N LEU A 174 -6.82 -1.65 -2.78
CA LEU A 174 -6.09 -0.41 -2.97
C LEU A 174 -4.76 -0.50 -2.20
N GLU A 175 -3.65 -0.41 -2.91
CA GLU A 175 -2.31 -0.26 -2.35
C GLU A 175 -1.83 1.17 -2.63
N LEU A 176 -1.84 2.02 -1.60
CA LEU A 176 -1.68 3.47 -1.77
C LEU A 176 -0.34 3.96 -1.20
N GLY A 177 -0.18 5.28 -1.11
CA GLY A 177 1.06 5.90 -0.64
C GLY A 177 1.45 5.52 0.79
N GLY A 178 2.72 5.76 1.11
CA GLY A 178 3.29 5.49 2.42
C GLY A 178 4.24 6.58 2.87
N LYS A 179 4.44 6.68 4.18
CA LYS A 179 5.53 7.45 4.81
C LYS A 179 6.19 6.58 5.86
N SER A 180 6.69 5.43 5.40
CA SER A 180 7.16 4.33 6.25
C SER A 180 8.28 4.79 7.19
N PRO A 181 8.12 4.62 8.51
CA PRO A 181 9.15 4.98 9.47
C PRO A 181 10.30 3.97 9.43
N PHE A 182 11.52 4.49 9.54
CA PHE A 182 12.75 3.75 9.72
C PHE A 182 13.31 4.10 11.10
N ILE A 183 13.21 3.19 12.06
CA ILE A 183 13.45 3.47 13.49
C ILE A 183 14.78 2.87 13.91
N VAL A 184 15.71 3.69 14.40
CA VAL A 184 17.05 3.29 14.84
C VAL A 184 17.22 3.58 16.33
N PHE A 185 17.40 2.53 17.13
CA PHE A 185 17.65 2.61 18.57
C PHE A 185 19.14 2.76 18.88
N ASP A 186 19.48 3.19 20.10
CA ASP A 186 20.86 3.40 20.57
C ASP A 186 21.70 2.11 20.54
N ASP A 187 21.05 0.95 20.63
CA ASP A 187 21.68 -0.37 20.61
C ASP A 187 21.65 -1.05 19.23
N ALA A 188 21.26 -0.33 18.18
CA ALA A 188 21.28 -0.86 16.83
C ALA A 188 22.73 -1.05 16.32
N ASP A 189 22.93 -2.03 15.44
CA ASP A 189 24.09 -2.04 14.55
C ASP A 189 23.98 -0.83 13.60
N LEU A 190 24.68 0.25 13.94
CA LEU A 190 24.61 1.51 13.21
C LEU A 190 25.15 1.39 11.79
N ASP A 191 26.15 0.53 11.54
CA ASP A 191 26.72 0.38 10.19
C ASP A 191 25.76 -0.38 9.29
N SER A 192 25.16 -1.47 9.77
CA SER A 192 24.11 -2.19 9.05
C SER A 192 22.86 -1.33 8.84
N ALA A 193 22.44 -0.57 9.85
CA ALA A 193 21.30 0.33 9.74
C ALA A 193 21.54 1.46 8.72
N VAL A 194 22.77 1.98 8.60
CA VAL A 194 23.12 2.96 7.57
C VAL A 194 23.00 2.38 6.16
N GLU A 195 23.51 1.17 5.91
CA GLU A 195 23.30 0.51 4.61
C GLU A 195 21.82 0.21 4.37
N GLY A 196 21.08 -0.18 5.42
CA GLY A 196 19.63 -0.36 5.36
C GLY A 196 18.89 0.92 4.95
N VAL A 197 19.31 2.09 5.41
CA VAL A 197 18.74 3.38 4.94
C VAL A 197 19.02 3.58 3.46
N VAL A 198 20.23 3.25 2.99
CA VAL A 198 20.58 3.37 1.56
C VAL A 198 19.67 2.52 0.69
N ASP A 199 19.46 1.26 1.10
CA ASP A 199 18.53 0.34 0.45
C ASP A 199 17.06 0.75 0.61
N ALA A 200 16.73 1.59 1.59
CA ALA A 200 15.38 2.06 1.83
C ALA A 200 14.97 3.26 0.97
N ILE A 201 15.90 4.19 0.69
CA ILE A 201 15.57 5.50 0.10
C ILE A 201 16.34 5.84 -1.18
N TRP A 202 17.55 5.31 -1.39
CA TRP A 202 18.29 5.54 -2.64
C TRP A 202 18.10 4.39 -3.63
N PHE A 203 17.66 3.22 -3.13
CA PHE A 203 16.99 2.21 -3.95
C PHE A 203 15.84 2.83 -4.75
N ASN A 204 15.80 2.57 -6.05
CA ASN A 204 14.89 3.17 -7.02
C ASN A 204 14.67 4.69 -6.87
N GLN A 205 15.71 5.43 -6.47
CA GLN A 205 15.66 6.88 -6.27
C GLN A 205 14.55 7.30 -5.29
N GLY A 206 14.20 6.45 -4.31
CA GLY A 206 13.15 6.74 -3.32
C GLY A 206 11.73 6.68 -3.87
N GLN A 207 11.58 6.24 -5.12
CA GLN A 207 10.31 6.03 -5.79
C GLN A 207 9.72 4.66 -5.38
N VAL A 208 9.65 4.39 -4.08
CA VAL A 208 9.26 3.10 -3.51
C VAL A 208 8.13 3.34 -2.52
N CYS A 209 7.01 2.62 -2.66
CA CYS A 209 5.85 2.81 -1.77
C CYS A 209 6.19 2.56 -0.30
N CYS A 210 7.09 1.62 -0.03
CA CYS A 210 7.57 1.28 1.31
C CYS A 210 8.87 1.99 1.71
N ALA A 211 9.33 3.00 0.96
CA ALA A 211 10.59 3.69 1.23
C ALA A 211 10.68 4.12 2.71
N GLY A 212 11.82 3.86 3.35
CA GLY A 212 12.17 4.32 4.70
C GLY A 212 12.43 5.84 4.75
N SER A 213 11.64 6.61 4.02
CA SER A 213 11.79 8.05 3.78
C SER A 213 11.60 8.92 5.03
N ARG A 214 11.18 8.31 6.15
CA ARG A 214 11.04 8.95 7.45
C ARG A 214 11.93 8.25 8.48
N LEU A 215 13.12 8.81 8.69
CA LEU A 215 14.11 8.29 9.64
C LEU A 215 13.85 8.84 11.05
N LEU A 216 13.71 7.93 12.02
CA LEU A 216 13.61 8.23 13.44
C LEU A 216 14.85 7.64 14.12
N VAL A 217 15.71 8.47 14.72
CA VAL A 217 16.96 8.01 15.37
C VAL A 217 16.95 8.39 16.84
N GLN A 218 17.33 7.45 17.71
CA GLN A 218 17.43 7.74 19.12
C GLN A 218 18.56 8.77 19.40
N GLU A 219 18.29 9.72 20.31
CA GLU A 219 19.15 10.91 20.49
C GLU A 219 20.60 10.58 20.91
N GLY A 220 20.83 9.43 21.57
CA GLY A 220 22.16 9.00 22.01
C GLY A 220 23.11 8.69 20.85
N VAL A 221 22.59 8.15 19.76
CA VAL A 221 23.38 7.77 18.56
C VAL A 221 23.17 8.68 17.35
N ALA A 222 22.24 9.63 17.40
CA ALA A 222 21.84 10.46 16.25
C ALA A 222 23.01 11.13 15.51
N ASN A 223 23.90 11.81 16.25
CA ASN A 223 25.05 12.51 15.64
C ASN A 223 26.01 11.54 14.93
N GLN A 224 26.31 10.41 15.56
CA GLN A 224 27.18 9.38 14.99
C GLN A 224 26.52 8.74 13.76
N PHE A 225 25.22 8.46 13.83
CA PHE A 225 24.45 7.89 12.73
C PHE A 225 24.41 8.84 11.53
N TYR A 226 24.09 10.12 11.73
CA TYR A 226 24.07 11.10 10.64
C TYR A 226 25.45 11.29 10.02
N ALA A 227 26.53 11.30 10.81
CA ALA A 227 27.88 11.37 10.26
C ALA A 227 28.21 10.18 9.35
N LYS A 228 27.91 8.96 9.80
CA LYS A 228 28.09 7.73 8.99
C LYS A 228 27.22 7.77 7.73
N LEU A 229 25.97 8.18 7.86
CA LEU A 229 25.01 8.26 6.76
C LEU A 229 25.47 9.27 5.70
N ARG A 230 25.87 10.49 6.09
CA ARG A 230 26.41 11.51 5.16
C ARG A 230 27.65 10.99 4.43
N ALA A 231 28.57 10.34 5.15
CA ALA A 231 29.77 9.72 4.56
C ALA A 231 29.46 8.55 3.62
N ARG A 232 28.35 7.84 3.84
CA ARG A 232 27.90 6.76 2.95
C ARG A 232 27.18 7.30 1.72
N MET A 233 26.36 8.34 1.89
CA MET A 233 25.69 9.06 0.81
C MET A 233 26.69 9.63 -0.20
N SER A 234 27.81 10.18 0.27
CA SER A 234 28.84 10.77 -0.61
C SER A 234 29.56 9.74 -1.50
N LYS A 235 29.37 8.44 -1.25
CA LYS A 235 29.96 7.34 -2.03
C LYS A 235 29.00 6.77 -3.09
N LEU A 236 27.76 7.26 -3.15
CA LEU A 236 26.79 6.81 -4.14
C LEU A 236 27.21 7.26 -5.54
N ARG A 237 27.18 6.33 -6.50
CA ARG A 237 27.45 6.59 -7.91
C ARG A 237 26.14 6.91 -8.62
N ILE A 238 26.07 8.09 -9.21
CA ILE A 238 24.89 8.59 -9.92
C ILE A 238 25.24 8.72 -11.39
N GLY A 239 24.42 8.17 -12.30
CA GLY A 239 24.81 8.16 -13.70
C GLY A 239 23.90 7.36 -14.61
N ASN A 240 24.47 6.98 -15.76
CA ASN A 240 23.77 6.18 -16.77
C ASN A 240 23.25 4.88 -16.14
N PRO A 241 21.92 4.66 -16.10
CA PRO A 241 21.36 3.52 -15.37
C PRO A 241 21.70 2.16 -16.01
N LEU A 242 22.18 2.12 -17.26
CA LEU A 242 22.67 0.89 -17.90
C LEU A 242 24.08 0.47 -17.46
N ASP A 243 24.83 1.36 -16.80
CA ASP A 243 26.08 0.97 -16.16
C ASP A 243 25.78 0.22 -14.85
N LYS A 244 26.26 -1.02 -14.76
CA LYS A 244 26.08 -1.91 -13.60
C LYS A 244 26.73 -1.37 -12.33
N SER A 245 27.66 -0.42 -12.48
CA SER A 245 28.33 0.26 -11.39
C SER A 245 27.48 1.39 -10.80
N ILE A 246 26.40 1.85 -11.44
CA ILE A 246 25.60 2.95 -10.90
C ILE A 246 24.72 2.48 -9.73
N ASP A 247 24.65 3.32 -8.70
CA ASP A 247 23.82 3.10 -7.51
C ASP A 247 22.48 3.83 -7.63
N MET A 248 22.45 4.95 -8.36
CA MET A 248 21.25 5.76 -8.53
C MET A 248 21.08 6.26 -9.97
N GLY A 249 19.91 5.95 -10.55
CA GLY A 249 19.54 6.28 -11.92
C GLY A 249 18.81 7.61 -12.05
N ALA A 250 18.03 7.73 -13.12
CA ALA A 250 17.23 8.92 -13.40
C ALA A 250 15.85 8.83 -12.74
N ILE A 251 15.30 9.99 -12.37
CA ILE A 251 13.89 10.15 -12.02
C ILE A 251 13.04 9.88 -13.26
N VAL A 252 11.92 9.19 -13.06
CA VAL A 252 11.12 8.60 -14.15
C VAL A 252 10.62 9.61 -15.20
N ASP A 253 10.28 10.83 -14.76
CA ASP A 253 9.65 11.85 -15.59
C ASP A 253 9.94 13.26 -15.06
N ALA A 254 9.91 14.26 -15.95
CA ALA A 254 10.16 15.65 -15.60
C ALA A 254 9.15 16.19 -14.57
N THR A 255 7.88 15.77 -14.66
CA THR A 255 6.84 16.15 -13.69
C THR A 255 7.18 15.66 -12.29
N GLN A 256 7.76 14.47 -12.19
CA GLN A 256 8.18 13.90 -10.90
C GLN A 256 9.41 14.62 -10.35
N LEU A 257 10.38 14.96 -11.22
CA LEU A 257 11.54 15.76 -10.84
C LEU A 257 11.15 17.14 -10.31
N ASP A 258 10.22 17.81 -10.99
CA ASP A 258 9.73 19.13 -10.59
C ASP A 258 8.91 19.08 -9.29
N ARG A 259 8.12 18.00 -9.08
CA ARG A 259 7.46 17.75 -7.80
C ARG A 259 8.46 17.63 -6.66
N ILE A 260 9.52 16.83 -6.83
CA ILE A 260 10.56 16.63 -5.81
C ILE A 260 11.22 17.99 -5.48
N ARG A 261 11.64 18.74 -6.50
CA ARG A 261 12.21 20.09 -6.35
C ARG A 261 11.26 21.01 -5.58
N GLY A 262 10.02 21.14 -6.03
CA GLY A 262 9.03 22.02 -5.40
C GLY A 262 8.78 21.69 -3.93
N MET A 263 8.72 20.40 -3.56
CA MET A 263 8.57 19.99 -2.17
C MET A 263 9.80 20.32 -1.32
N VAL A 264 11.01 20.07 -1.83
CA VAL A 264 12.26 20.32 -1.09
C VAL A 264 12.54 21.81 -0.98
N ASP A 265 12.28 22.59 -2.02
CA ASP A 265 12.50 24.04 -2.06
C ASP A 265 11.53 24.78 -1.15
N ALA A 266 10.29 24.29 -0.99
CA ALA A 266 9.30 24.86 -0.07
C ALA A 266 9.59 24.57 1.42
N CYS A 267 10.61 23.77 1.73
CA CYS A 267 11.01 23.46 3.10
C CYS A 267 12.10 24.42 3.58
N ASP A 268 11.73 25.42 4.38
CA ASP A 268 12.66 26.44 4.90
C ASP A 268 13.31 26.07 6.25
N ILE A 269 12.91 24.94 6.82
CA ILE A 269 13.26 24.50 8.16
C ILE A 269 14.11 23.22 8.07
N GLY A 270 15.04 23.04 9.01
CA GLY A 270 15.93 21.88 9.05
C GLY A 270 17.26 22.07 8.30
N GLU A 271 18.23 21.23 8.61
CA GLU A 271 19.55 21.22 7.95
C GLU A 271 19.49 20.26 6.76
N LYS A 272 19.62 20.84 5.55
CA LYS A 272 19.68 20.10 4.28
C LYS A 272 21.12 19.71 3.98
N HIS A 273 21.35 18.42 3.79
CA HIS A 273 22.60 17.84 3.31
C HIS A 273 22.33 17.11 2.00
N ALA A 274 22.68 17.76 0.89
CA ALA A 274 22.62 17.16 -0.44
C ALA A 274 23.99 16.56 -0.82
N PHE A 275 23.95 15.51 -1.62
CA PHE A 275 25.14 14.97 -2.29
C PHE A 275 25.89 16.07 -3.04
N SER A 276 27.19 16.17 -2.80
CA SER A 276 28.05 17.25 -3.32
C SER A 276 28.89 16.84 -4.53
N GLY A 277 28.74 15.61 -5.04
CA GLY A 277 29.44 15.15 -6.25
C GLY A 277 28.73 15.58 -7.52
N ASP A 278 29.39 15.36 -8.66
CA ASP A 278 28.85 15.75 -9.97
C ASP A 278 27.63 14.91 -10.35
N LEU A 279 26.57 15.59 -10.77
CA LEU A 279 25.44 14.96 -11.44
C LEU A 279 25.66 14.98 -12.95
N PRO A 280 25.17 13.96 -13.69
CA PRO A 280 25.17 14.03 -15.14
C PRO A 280 24.47 15.29 -15.66
N ASN A 281 25.07 15.94 -16.65
CA ASN A 281 24.57 17.19 -17.25
C ASN A 281 23.35 16.99 -18.17
N GLN A 282 23.04 15.74 -18.53
CA GLN A 282 21.92 15.37 -19.39
C GLN A 282 21.11 14.27 -18.71
N GLY A 283 19.78 14.41 -18.74
CA GLY A 283 18.84 13.49 -18.10
C GLY A 283 18.21 14.06 -16.84
N LEU A 284 17.32 13.27 -16.23
CA LEU A 284 16.49 13.68 -15.09
C LEU A 284 17.11 13.20 -13.78
N PHE A 285 18.20 13.82 -13.34
CA PHE A 285 18.88 13.43 -12.09
C PHE A 285 18.54 14.38 -10.93
N TYR A 286 18.34 13.81 -9.74
CA TYR A 286 18.17 14.56 -8.49
C TYR A 286 19.14 14.01 -7.45
N PRO A 287 19.86 14.86 -6.68
CA PRO A 287 20.87 14.38 -5.75
C PRO A 287 20.27 13.66 -4.53
N PRO A 288 20.93 12.62 -4.00
CA PRO A 288 20.65 12.08 -2.67
C PRO A 288 20.59 13.21 -1.64
N THR A 289 19.47 13.34 -0.95
CA THR A 289 19.24 14.46 -0.03
C THR A 289 18.79 13.96 1.33
N LEU A 290 19.44 14.42 2.39
CA LEU A 290 19.06 14.20 3.77
C LEU A 290 18.64 15.54 4.38
N ILE A 291 17.46 15.59 4.98
CA ILE A 291 16.97 16.77 5.72
C ILE A 291 16.79 16.36 7.18
N THR A 292 17.51 17.03 8.08
CA THR A 292 17.54 16.74 9.52
C THR A 292 16.90 17.88 10.32
N GLY A 293 16.47 17.58 11.54
CA GLY A 293 15.93 18.59 12.46
C GLY A 293 14.49 19.02 12.14
N LEU A 294 13.72 18.17 11.47
CA LEU A 294 12.30 18.44 11.20
C LEU A 294 11.41 18.04 12.38
N SER A 295 10.29 18.74 12.51
CA SER A 295 9.22 18.47 13.47
C SER A 295 8.13 17.61 12.84
N THR A 296 7.24 17.04 13.65
CA THR A 296 6.12 16.25 13.13
C THR A 296 5.09 17.07 12.36
N ALA A 297 5.06 18.40 12.51
CA ALA A 297 4.14 19.27 11.79
C ALA A 297 4.60 19.58 10.36
N ASP A 298 5.88 19.32 10.04
CA ASP A 298 6.44 19.62 8.74
C ASP A 298 5.83 18.77 7.63
N THR A 299 5.47 19.41 6.52
CA THR A 299 4.88 18.75 5.35
C THR A 299 5.74 17.58 4.88
N LEU A 300 7.07 17.73 4.86
CA LEU A 300 7.97 16.65 4.43
C LEU A 300 8.00 15.44 5.38
N MET A 301 7.58 15.60 6.64
CA MET A 301 7.43 14.50 7.60
C MET A 301 6.08 13.76 7.47
N GLN A 302 5.07 14.43 6.90
CA GLN A 302 3.70 13.92 6.77
C GLN A 302 3.40 13.38 5.37
N ASP A 303 3.93 14.04 4.34
CA ASP A 303 3.61 13.78 2.93
C ASP A 303 4.72 13.00 2.22
N GLU A 304 4.28 12.25 1.21
CA GLU A 304 5.15 11.44 0.37
C GLU A 304 5.85 12.32 -0.68
N ILE A 305 7.19 12.32 -0.62
CA ILE A 305 8.06 13.05 -1.55
C ILE A 305 8.23 12.24 -2.84
N PHE A 306 8.40 10.92 -2.69
CA PHE A 306 8.59 9.97 -3.80
C PHE A 306 9.79 10.32 -4.68
N GLY A 307 10.92 10.56 -4.04
CA GLY A 307 12.21 10.89 -4.64
C GLY A 307 13.34 10.57 -3.66
N PRO A 308 14.62 10.78 -4.02
CA PRO A 308 15.77 10.31 -3.25
C PRO A 308 16.08 11.22 -2.06
N VAL A 309 15.03 11.55 -1.29
CA VAL A 309 15.01 12.50 -0.18
C VAL A 309 14.59 11.78 1.10
N LEU A 310 15.52 11.76 2.06
CA LEU A 310 15.30 11.25 3.40
C LEU A 310 15.03 12.41 4.35
N VAL A 311 13.96 12.34 5.11
CA VAL A 311 13.72 13.25 6.23
C VAL A 311 13.96 12.56 7.55
N SER A 312 14.44 13.31 8.54
CA SER A 312 14.74 12.73 9.85
C SER A 312 14.38 13.62 11.04
N MET A 313 14.08 12.94 12.13
CA MET A 313 13.90 13.50 13.47
C MET A 313 14.47 12.55 14.51
N THR A 314 14.71 13.06 15.72
CA THR A 314 15.16 12.25 16.84
C THR A 314 14.02 11.85 17.76
N PHE A 315 14.27 10.87 18.62
CA PHE A 315 13.41 10.51 19.75
C PHE A 315 14.27 10.15 20.96
N ARG A 316 13.69 10.19 22.16
CA ARG A 316 14.37 9.87 23.41
C ARG A 316 14.04 8.47 23.92
N THR A 317 12.79 8.08 23.80
CA THR A 317 12.28 6.83 24.39
C THR A 317 11.59 5.94 23.36
N PRO A 318 11.54 4.61 23.58
CA PRO A 318 10.75 3.68 22.78
C PRO A 318 9.29 4.09 22.60
N SER A 319 8.66 4.62 23.66
CA SER A 319 7.27 5.09 23.62
C SER A 319 7.10 6.31 22.71
N GLU A 320 8.06 7.23 22.73
CA GLU A 320 8.08 8.37 21.82
C GLU A 320 8.29 7.93 20.37
N ALA A 321 9.20 6.98 20.11
CA ALA A 321 9.40 6.41 18.78
C ALA A 321 8.09 5.84 18.19
N ILE A 322 7.32 5.11 19.01
CA ILE A 322 6.00 4.58 18.62
C ILE A 322 5.03 5.72 18.29
N ALA A 323 4.95 6.74 19.14
CA ALA A 323 4.07 7.88 18.92
C ALA A 323 4.41 8.63 17.63
N LEU A 324 5.70 8.90 17.40
CA LEU A 324 6.19 9.57 16.20
C LEU A 324 5.94 8.73 14.95
N ALA A 325 6.31 7.45 14.96
CA ALA A 325 6.11 6.52 13.84
C ALA A 325 4.64 6.41 13.43
N ASN A 326 3.74 6.40 14.41
CA ASN A 326 2.29 6.32 14.18
C ASN A 326 1.64 7.67 13.85
N ASN A 327 2.36 8.80 14.04
CA ASN A 327 1.88 10.15 13.73
C ASN A 327 1.98 10.46 12.24
N THR A 328 1.16 9.75 11.47
CA THR A 328 0.93 9.91 10.05
C THR A 328 -0.42 9.31 9.71
N ARG A 329 -1.05 9.78 8.63
CA ARG A 329 -2.28 9.19 8.09
C ARG A 329 -2.05 7.84 7.39
N TYR A 330 -0.80 7.52 7.07
CA TYR A 330 -0.38 6.29 6.41
C TYR A 330 -0.16 5.14 7.39
N GLY A 331 0.07 3.95 6.83
CA GLY A 331 0.40 2.73 7.57
C GLY A 331 0.71 1.57 6.64
N LEU A 332 1.76 1.69 5.84
CA LEU A 332 2.14 0.67 4.84
C LEU A 332 3.21 -0.29 5.38
N ALA A 333 4.44 0.19 5.54
CA ALA A 333 5.57 -0.57 6.07
C ALA A 333 6.27 0.18 7.20
N ALA A 334 7.13 -0.52 7.94
CA ALA A 334 8.06 0.06 8.91
C ALA A 334 9.33 -0.79 9.02
N SER A 335 10.43 -0.16 9.41
CA SER A 335 11.70 -0.83 9.72
C SER A 335 12.15 -0.47 11.13
N ILE A 336 12.60 -1.46 11.90
CA ILE A 336 13.02 -1.32 13.30
C ILE A 336 14.42 -1.91 13.46
N TRP A 337 15.35 -1.12 13.98
CA TRP A 337 16.76 -1.49 14.17
C TRP A 337 17.14 -1.45 15.64
N SER A 338 17.49 -2.61 16.18
CA SER A 338 17.96 -2.81 17.56
C SER A 338 18.57 -4.21 17.69
N GLU A 339 19.69 -4.34 18.40
CA GLU A 339 20.26 -5.65 18.73
C GLU A 339 19.53 -6.33 19.90
N ASN A 340 18.64 -5.61 20.60
CA ASN A 340 17.82 -6.16 21.67
C ASN A 340 16.48 -6.71 21.13
N ILE A 341 16.37 -8.03 21.12
CA ILE A 341 15.17 -8.72 20.64
C ILE A 341 13.89 -8.36 21.42
N ASN A 342 13.97 -8.08 22.72
CA ASN A 342 12.81 -7.68 23.53
C ASN A 342 12.31 -6.31 23.12
N LEU A 343 13.22 -5.39 22.80
CA LEU A 343 12.89 -4.05 22.34
C LEU A 343 12.23 -4.11 20.96
N ALA A 344 12.91 -4.77 20.00
CA ALA A 344 12.43 -4.89 18.64
C ALA A 344 11.04 -5.57 18.56
N LEU A 345 10.88 -6.75 19.16
CA LEU A 345 9.61 -7.48 19.17
C LEU A 345 8.55 -6.81 20.06
N GLY A 346 8.96 -6.07 21.10
CA GLY A 346 8.03 -5.35 21.98
C GLY A 346 7.44 -4.08 21.33
N ILE A 347 8.15 -3.47 20.39
CA ILE A 347 7.69 -2.27 19.66
C ILE A 347 6.95 -2.63 18.38
N ALA A 348 7.41 -3.65 17.62
CA ALA A 348 6.82 -4.04 16.35
C ALA A 348 5.26 -4.07 16.36
N PRO A 349 4.57 -4.79 17.27
CA PRO A 349 3.11 -4.85 17.27
C PRO A 349 2.41 -3.51 17.62
N LYS A 350 3.15 -2.53 18.14
CA LYS A 350 2.64 -1.19 18.49
C LYS A 350 2.72 -0.22 17.32
N ILE A 351 3.52 -0.50 16.29
CA ILE A 351 3.59 0.30 15.06
C ILE A 351 2.42 -0.05 14.14
N LYS A 352 1.71 0.96 13.66
CA LYS A 352 0.55 0.84 12.78
C LYS A 352 0.99 0.78 11.32
N ALA A 353 1.52 -0.38 10.93
CA ALA A 353 1.91 -0.71 9.58
C ALA A 353 1.39 -2.10 9.19
N GLY A 354 1.26 -2.36 7.89
CA GLY A 354 0.91 -3.69 7.39
C GLY A 354 2.08 -4.66 7.32
N VAL A 355 3.30 -4.14 7.16
CA VAL A 355 4.55 -4.91 7.14
C VAL A 355 5.56 -4.25 8.08
N ILE A 356 6.29 -5.06 8.85
CA ILE A 356 7.35 -4.58 9.74
C ILE A 356 8.57 -5.47 9.55
N TRP A 357 9.71 -4.85 9.27
CA TRP A 357 11.00 -5.53 9.19
C TRP A 357 11.84 -5.19 10.41
N ILE A 358 12.45 -6.21 11.02
CA ILE A 358 13.40 -6.07 12.13
C ILE A 358 14.80 -6.28 11.59
N ASN A 359 15.70 -5.32 11.83
CA ASN A 359 17.09 -5.30 11.36
C ASN A 359 17.21 -5.53 9.84
N GLY A 360 16.30 -4.91 9.09
CA GLY A 360 16.20 -5.01 7.64
C GLY A 360 15.12 -4.09 7.08
N THR A 361 15.04 -3.99 5.76
CA THR A 361 14.01 -3.20 5.06
C THR A 361 13.76 -3.77 3.65
N ASN A 362 12.64 -3.44 3.02
CA ASN A 362 12.33 -3.79 1.63
C ASN A 362 12.44 -5.30 1.32
N MET A 363 12.16 -6.16 2.30
CA MET A 363 12.22 -7.62 2.16
C MET A 363 10.86 -8.14 1.68
N PHE A 364 10.80 -8.60 0.43
CA PHE A 364 9.60 -9.11 -0.21
C PHE A 364 9.76 -10.57 -0.67
N ASP A 365 8.71 -11.37 -0.47
CA ASP A 365 8.57 -12.69 -1.09
C ASP A 365 7.12 -12.89 -1.50
N ALA A 366 6.89 -13.69 -2.54
CA ALA A 366 5.55 -13.98 -3.03
C ALA A 366 4.65 -14.67 -2.00
N ALA A 367 5.21 -15.33 -0.99
CA ALA A 367 4.46 -15.97 0.08
C ALA A 367 4.09 -15.04 1.25
N ALA A 368 4.69 -13.86 1.35
CA ALA A 368 4.43 -12.90 2.42
C ALA A 368 3.41 -11.86 1.94
N GLY A 369 2.22 -11.85 2.56
CA GLY A 369 1.21 -10.86 2.26
C GLY A 369 1.66 -9.46 2.69
N PHE A 370 1.66 -8.51 1.78
CA PHE A 370 1.90 -7.09 2.08
C PHE A 370 0.66 -6.26 1.77
N GLY A 371 0.48 -5.15 2.48
CA GLY A 371 -0.52 -4.17 2.11
C GLY A 371 -0.83 -3.16 3.19
N GLY A 372 -1.48 -2.06 2.83
CA GLY A 372 -1.70 -0.92 3.72
C GLY A 372 -2.74 -1.11 4.83
N MET A 373 -2.70 -0.18 5.77
CA MET A 373 -3.83 0.22 6.63
C MET A 373 -4.00 1.74 6.59
N ARG A 374 -5.08 2.26 7.19
CA ARG A 374 -5.41 3.69 7.20
C ARG A 374 -5.50 4.23 5.77
N GLU A 375 -4.81 5.32 5.45
CA GLU A 375 -4.82 5.91 4.10
C GLU A 375 -3.82 5.26 3.12
N SER A 376 -3.06 4.27 3.56
CA SER A 376 -2.24 3.43 2.67
C SER A 376 -3.07 2.36 1.95
N GLY A 377 -4.39 2.33 2.17
CA GLY A 377 -5.32 1.46 1.46
C GLY A 377 -5.72 0.21 2.25
N PHE A 378 -6.19 -0.80 1.53
CA PHE A 378 -6.73 -2.05 2.08
C PHE A 378 -6.71 -3.19 1.05
N GLY A 379 -6.68 -4.40 1.58
CA GLY A 379 -6.33 -5.60 0.82
C GLY A 379 -4.92 -6.06 1.19
N ARG A 380 -4.55 -7.24 0.69
CA ARG A 380 -3.19 -7.74 0.74
C ARG A 380 -2.83 -8.32 -0.62
N GLU A 381 -1.56 -8.23 -0.97
CA GLU A 381 -0.97 -8.86 -2.16
C GLU A 381 0.14 -9.82 -1.72
N GLY A 382 0.20 -11.00 -2.33
CA GLY A 382 1.09 -12.08 -1.90
C GLY A 382 0.50 -12.97 -0.79
N GLY A 383 1.08 -14.16 -0.66
CA GLY A 383 0.67 -15.17 0.31
C GLY A 383 -0.75 -15.70 0.10
N TRP A 384 -1.22 -16.50 1.05
CA TRP A 384 -2.60 -16.98 1.10
C TRP A 384 -3.61 -15.84 1.29
N ASP A 385 -3.24 -14.81 2.06
CA ASP A 385 -4.09 -13.65 2.30
C ASP A 385 -4.45 -12.90 1.02
N GLY A 386 -3.48 -12.75 0.10
CA GLY A 386 -3.71 -12.11 -1.19
C GLY A 386 -4.62 -12.90 -2.13
N LEU A 387 -4.72 -14.23 -1.98
CA LEU A 387 -5.60 -15.06 -2.80
C LEU A 387 -7.08 -14.79 -2.50
N TYR A 388 -7.41 -14.51 -1.24
CA TYR A 388 -8.80 -14.21 -0.85
C TYR A 388 -9.32 -12.93 -1.48
N ALA A 389 -8.44 -12.00 -1.85
CA ALA A 389 -8.82 -10.79 -2.58
C ALA A 389 -9.28 -11.05 -4.03
N TYR A 390 -9.05 -12.26 -4.55
CA TYR A 390 -9.36 -12.69 -5.91
C TYR A 390 -10.38 -13.85 -5.97
N THR A 391 -11.06 -14.12 -4.85
CA THR A 391 -12.11 -15.13 -4.76
C THR A 391 -13.34 -14.63 -4.02
N GLU A 392 -14.47 -15.29 -4.25
CA GLU A 392 -15.70 -15.12 -3.47
C GLU A 392 -16.22 -16.46 -2.94
N ALA A 393 -17.20 -16.42 -2.05
CA ALA A 393 -17.79 -17.63 -1.48
C ALA A 393 -18.67 -18.34 -2.51
N LYS A 394 -18.46 -19.65 -2.69
CA LYS A 394 -19.19 -20.49 -3.65
C LYS A 394 -20.70 -20.52 -3.42
N VAL A 395 -21.12 -20.48 -2.15
CA VAL A 395 -22.54 -20.42 -1.78
C VAL A 395 -22.86 -19.00 -1.30
N PRO A 396 -23.56 -18.18 -2.10
CA PRO A 396 -23.90 -16.84 -1.69
C PRO A 396 -24.91 -16.88 -0.53
N ALA A 397 -24.72 -16.02 0.47
CA ALA A 397 -25.66 -15.89 1.58
C ALA A 397 -27.04 -15.44 1.06
N LYS A 398 -28.10 -16.13 1.48
CA LYS A 398 -29.49 -15.81 1.09
C LYS A 398 -29.84 -14.40 1.58
N LYS A 399 -30.09 -13.46 0.67
CA LYS A 399 -30.55 -12.12 1.02
C LYS A 399 -31.87 -12.21 1.80
N ILE A 400 -31.86 -11.74 3.04
CA ILE A 400 -33.06 -11.67 3.89
C ILE A 400 -33.97 -10.57 3.32
N LYS A 401 -35.24 -10.87 3.06
CA LYS A 401 -36.22 -9.86 2.65
C LYS A 401 -36.38 -8.85 3.79
N PRO A 402 -36.18 -7.54 3.56
CA PRO A 402 -36.44 -6.53 4.57
C PRO A 402 -37.90 -6.60 5.01
N ALA A 403 -38.14 -6.66 6.33
CA ALA A 403 -39.50 -6.55 6.84
C ALA A 403 -40.00 -5.11 6.65
N VAL A 404 -41.16 -4.95 6.02
CA VAL A 404 -41.82 -3.65 5.88
C VAL A 404 -42.49 -3.31 7.21
N ALA A 405 -42.03 -2.24 7.86
CA ALA A 405 -42.65 -1.76 9.09
C ALA A 405 -44.05 -1.19 8.78
N LYS A 406 -45.07 -1.58 9.56
CA LYS A 406 -46.40 -0.95 9.48
C LYS A 406 -46.34 0.43 10.13
N THR A 407 -46.71 1.47 9.39
CA THR A 407 -46.83 2.85 9.90
C THR A 407 -48.08 2.98 10.76
N VAL A 408 -47.95 3.47 11.99
CA VAL A 408 -49.08 3.71 12.91
C VAL A 408 -49.00 5.13 13.46
N SER A 409 -50.15 5.75 13.74
CA SER A 409 -50.30 7.18 14.02
C SER A 409 -49.63 7.63 15.33
N ASN A 410 -49.06 8.85 15.33
CA ASN A 410 -48.29 9.48 16.42
C ASN A 410 -49.11 9.97 17.64
N LYS A 411 -50.29 9.41 17.93
CA LYS A 411 -51.25 10.05 18.85
C LYS A 411 -51.26 9.54 20.29
N ASP A 412 -50.39 8.61 20.67
CA ASP A 412 -50.49 7.92 21.97
C ASP A 412 -49.42 8.40 22.96
N VAL A 413 -49.86 9.07 24.03
CA VAL A 413 -49.02 9.44 25.19
C VAL A 413 -48.96 8.24 26.14
N LEU A 414 -47.77 7.97 26.71
CA LEU A 414 -47.60 6.92 27.71
C LEU A 414 -47.85 7.45 29.12
N ASP A 415 -48.68 6.74 29.89
CA ASP A 415 -48.87 6.98 31.33
C ASP A 415 -47.72 6.43 32.20
N ILE A 416 -46.75 5.73 31.61
CA ILE A 416 -45.63 5.05 32.29
C ILE A 416 -44.34 5.33 31.51
N ASP A 417 -43.23 5.61 32.20
CA ASP A 417 -41.91 5.76 31.57
C ASP A 417 -41.44 4.44 30.94
N ARG A 418 -41.72 4.29 29.64
CA ARG A 418 -41.21 3.22 28.77
C ARG A 418 -40.31 3.80 27.67
N THR A 419 -39.57 4.86 27.99
CA THR A 419 -38.65 5.52 27.05
C THR A 419 -37.26 4.91 27.15
N ALA A 420 -36.89 4.13 26.14
CA ALA A 420 -35.55 3.57 26.05
C ALA A 420 -34.49 4.68 25.87
N LYS A 421 -33.24 4.34 26.17
CA LYS A 421 -32.07 5.22 26.04
C LYS A 421 -31.03 4.57 25.12
N LEU A 422 -30.06 5.37 24.67
CA LEU A 422 -28.88 4.85 23.98
C LEU A 422 -27.97 4.13 24.99
N TYR A 423 -27.05 3.30 24.50
CA TYR A 423 -26.01 2.68 25.31
C TYR A 423 -24.63 3.10 24.79
N ILE A 424 -23.94 3.93 25.54
CA ILE A 424 -22.67 4.55 25.13
C ILE A 424 -21.72 4.55 26.32
N GLY A 425 -20.50 4.04 26.13
CA GLY A 425 -19.46 4.04 27.16
C GLY A 425 -19.86 3.30 28.44
N GLY A 426 -20.49 2.12 28.31
CA GLY A 426 -20.84 1.27 29.45
C GLY A 426 -22.07 1.74 30.26
N LYS A 427 -22.81 2.74 29.79
CA LYS A 427 -23.99 3.28 30.49
C LYS A 427 -25.11 3.71 29.54
N GLN A 428 -26.30 3.88 30.10
CA GLN A 428 -27.42 4.49 29.38
C GLN A 428 -27.18 6.00 29.17
N ALA A 429 -27.47 6.49 27.96
CA ALA A 429 -27.34 7.90 27.58
C ALA A 429 -28.62 8.40 26.90
N ARG A 430 -29.05 9.62 27.24
CA ARG A 430 -30.14 10.28 26.51
C ARG A 430 -29.67 10.62 25.09
N PRO A 431 -30.54 10.55 24.07
CA PRO A 431 -30.19 11.06 22.75
C PRO A 431 -29.89 12.56 22.86
N ASP A 432 -28.80 13.00 22.24
CA ASP A 432 -28.37 14.40 22.28
C ASP A 432 -29.47 15.35 21.77
N GLY A 433 -30.20 14.94 20.73
CA GLY A 433 -31.32 15.73 20.19
C GLY A 433 -32.57 15.75 21.07
N GLY A 434 -32.62 14.97 22.15
CA GLY A 434 -33.78 14.89 23.07
C GLY A 434 -35.01 14.16 22.52
N TYR A 435 -35.04 13.81 21.23
CA TYR A 435 -36.19 13.20 20.59
C TYR A 435 -36.23 11.67 20.74
N SER A 436 -37.44 11.15 20.82
CA SER A 436 -37.74 9.72 20.71
C SER A 436 -38.94 9.51 19.79
N LYS A 437 -39.08 8.30 19.22
CA LYS A 437 -40.24 7.92 18.42
C LYS A 437 -41.02 6.78 19.10
N PRO A 438 -42.35 6.76 18.98
CA PRO A 438 -43.15 5.64 19.48
C PRO A 438 -42.85 4.35 18.69
N ILE A 439 -42.84 3.22 19.39
CA ILE A 439 -42.69 1.87 18.83
C ILE A 439 -43.95 1.06 19.11
N HIS A 440 -44.50 0.46 18.06
CA HIS A 440 -45.73 -0.31 18.13
C HIS A 440 -45.46 -1.80 17.86
N ASP A 441 -46.27 -2.69 18.43
CA ASP A 441 -46.22 -4.12 18.14
C ASP A 441 -46.90 -4.47 16.80
N ALA A 442 -46.88 -5.75 16.42
CA ALA A 442 -47.50 -6.23 15.17
C ALA A 442 -49.02 -5.99 15.09
N ARG A 443 -49.68 -5.73 16.22
CA ARG A 443 -51.11 -5.39 16.33
C ARG A 443 -51.36 -3.88 16.39
N GLY A 444 -50.31 -3.06 16.32
CA GLY A 444 -50.39 -1.61 16.32
C GLY A 444 -50.51 -0.99 17.72
N ARG A 445 -50.26 -1.75 18.81
CA ARG A 445 -50.32 -1.21 20.17
C ARG A 445 -49.01 -0.53 20.55
N LEU A 446 -49.07 0.62 21.22
CA LEU A 446 -47.88 1.33 21.70
C LEU A 446 -47.14 0.53 22.79
N VAL A 447 -45.90 0.14 22.50
CA VAL A 447 -45.05 -0.68 23.38
C VAL A 447 -44.08 0.19 24.20
N GLY A 448 -43.54 1.25 23.59
CA GLY A 448 -42.55 2.12 24.24
C GLY A 448 -42.06 3.20 23.29
N HIS A 449 -41.04 3.95 23.71
CA HIS A 449 -40.38 4.95 22.88
C HIS A 449 -38.91 4.58 22.65
N MET A 450 -38.44 4.78 21.41
CA MET A 450 -37.05 4.55 21.01
C MET A 450 -36.35 5.89 20.78
N PRO A 451 -35.16 6.13 21.35
CA PRO A 451 -34.42 7.36 21.14
C PRO A 451 -34.00 7.51 19.67
N ILE A 452 -33.98 8.75 19.17
CA ILE A 452 -33.47 9.07 17.84
C ILE A 452 -32.06 9.65 17.99
N ALA A 453 -31.06 8.86 17.63
CA ALA A 453 -29.66 9.28 17.72
C ALA A 453 -29.30 10.32 16.65
N SER A 454 -28.43 11.26 17.02
CA SER A 454 -27.86 12.27 16.14
C SER A 454 -26.40 11.96 15.79
N ARG A 455 -25.80 12.81 14.94
CA ARG A 455 -24.35 12.76 14.67
C ARG A 455 -23.50 12.92 15.94
N LYS A 456 -24.00 13.66 16.95
CA LYS A 456 -23.27 13.85 18.22
C LYS A 456 -23.29 12.60 19.08
N ASP A 457 -24.38 11.83 19.09
CA ASP A 457 -24.41 10.54 19.77
C ASP A 457 -23.40 9.55 19.15
N ILE A 458 -23.28 9.55 17.82
CA ILE A 458 -22.25 8.77 17.11
C ILE A 458 -20.85 9.23 17.52
N ARG A 459 -20.58 10.55 17.59
CA ARG A 459 -19.30 11.09 18.05
C ARG A 459 -18.96 10.60 19.47
N ASN A 460 -19.89 10.73 20.41
CA ASN A 460 -19.71 10.27 21.79
C ASN A 460 -19.44 8.76 21.85
N ALA A 461 -20.11 7.97 21.00
CA ALA A 461 -19.87 6.52 20.89
C ALA A 461 -18.47 6.21 20.35
N VAL A 462 -17.97 6.97 19.37
CA VAL A 462 -16.61 6.84 18.84
C VAL A 462 -15.58 7.23 19.90
N GLU A 463 -15.76 8.34 20.61
CA GLU A 463 -14.88 8.77 21.71
C GLU A 463 -14.81 7.71 22.83
N ALA A 464 -15.95 7.14 23.21
CA ALA A 464 -16.01 6.06 24.19
C ALA A 464 -15.31 4.78 23.70
N ALA A 465 -15.46 4.43 22.42
CA ALA A 465 -14.77 3.28 21.83
C ALA A 465 -13.25 3.51 21.75
N GLN A 466 -12.79 4.73 21.47
CA GLN A 466 -11.37 5.10 21.49
C GLN A 466 -10.78 4.98 22.91
N ALA A 467 -11.49 5.49 23.92
CA ALA A 467 -11.07 5.39 25.32
C ALA A 467 -11.01 3.93 25.84
N ALA A 468 -11.77 3.02 25.24
CA ALA A 468 -11.71 1.59 25.57
C ALA A 468 -10.58 0.84 24.84
N ALA A 469 -10.00 1.43 23.79
CA ALA A 469 -8.94 0.84 22.99
C ALA A 469 -7.53 1.33 23.40
N SER A 470 -7.44 2.46 24.12
CA SER A 470 -6.23 2.97 24.77
C SER A 470 -6.00 2.25 26.10
#